data_AF-A0A520R1E7-F1
#
_entry.id   AF-A0A520R1E7-F1
#
_cell.length_a   1.000
_cell.length_b   1.000
_cell.length_c   1.000
_cell.angle_alpha   90.00
_cell.angle_beta   90.00
_cell.angle_gamma   90.00
#
_symmetry.space_group_name_H-M   'P 1'
#
loop_
_entity.id
_entity.type
_entity.pdbx_description
1 polymer ?
#
loop_
_entity_poly.entity_id
_entity_poly.type
_entity_poly.pdbx_seq_one_letter_code
_entity_poly.pdbx_strand_id
1 'polypeptide(L)'
;MRTLVALLVLAFPCTAAAQLDAWAEGRDATDDGATRDFYNRGAGLRWRQRLGDWTDRDGVLHGDAPWATTMIEDTDSERWIEWDVTDLVAAWLDGSVPERGFYLHGRNFVFSSREGASPPQLVLDGATLEPTADTHLEESTYQQQGEGEELRAGRALLRFDLSGVSEVSRATLRLYTLRQYGSGAVGVHAVTTGRAAPAPEAGIAAAYEMDEGIADHPDVLLYEDYEAADWMSHWTTHGGSFDITEADDGAFGFAPLSGRALRVLLEEGALTALNSHYDFMDEVGEEPEEIYFRYYLRFGDDWNQTVQGGKMPGISGTYGRAGWGGRRSDGTNGWSARGSFSESVPDGNPLARRTVLGNYVYHADMEGTYGDGYPWIESWGAEGRGGLLEPGRWACLEMHVRLNTPGENDGVLRAWVDGVLSMERTDMRFRDVDSLRIERIWMNIYHGGTAPSPYDQHAFIDHVVVARSYIGPMDGFAPEPPRDGGVPMGDAGGPPVGGDAAAPSGDGGAALPDGGSGETAAGCGCRTVGGSRSASAGFLLGLLALLVRRRR
;
A
#
# COMPACT_ATOMS: atom_id res chain seq x y z
N MET A 1 -51.56 28.77 6.14
CA MET A 1 -50.48 28.40 7.08
C MET A 1 -49.65 27.31 6.42
N ARG A 2 -48.44 27.65 5.95
CA ARG A 2 -47.44 26.68 5.49
C ARG A 2 -46.32 26.72 6.50
N THR A 3 -46.18 25.63 7.26
CA THR A 3 -45.17 25.48 8.31
C THR A 3 -43.82 25.29 7.65
N LEU A 4 -42.90 26.26 7.83
CA LEU A 4 -41.49 26.07 7.52
C LEU A 4 -40.92 25.08 8.55
N VAL A 5 -40.50 23.91 8.09
CA VAL A 5 -39.65 23.02 8.88
C VAL A 5 -38.23 23.52 8.66
N ALA A 6 -37.65 24.15 9.69
CA ALA A 6 -36.24 24.47 9.72
C ALA A 6 -35.46 23.16 9.91
N LEU A 7 -34.69 22.75 8.90
CA LEU A 7 -33.74 21.66 9.00
C LEU A 7 -32.63 22.12 9.96
N LEU A 8 -32.63 21.58 11.17
CA LEU A 8 -31.53 21.72 12.11
C LEU A 8 -30.39 20.84 11.60
N VAL A 9 -29.42 21.41 10.89
CA VAL A 9 -28.16 20.71 10.57
C VAL A 9 -27.41 20.58 11.88
N LEU A 10 -27.53 19.42 12.52
CA LEU A 10 -26.66 19.03 13.62
C LEU A 10 -25.26 18.84 13.01
N ALA A 11 -24.38 19.81 13.22
CA ALA A 11 -22.96 19.61 13.05
C ALA A 11 -22.54 18.55 14.07
N PHE A 12 -22.29 17.34 13.60
CA PHE A 12 -21.61 16.34 14.40
C PHE A 12 -20.23 16.89 14.77
N PRO A 13 -19.74 16.71 16.01
CA PRO A 13 -18.35 16.96 16.30
C PRO A 13 -17.53 16.13 15.30
N CYS A 14 -16.62 16.82 14.61
CA CYS A 14 -15.65 16.19 13.73
C CYS A 14 -14.81 15.26 14.62
N THR A 15 -15.21 13.99 14.72
CA THR A 15 -14.33 12.93 15.21
C THR A 15 -13.13 12.95 14.29
N ALA A 16 -11.95 13.25 14.84
CA ALA A 16 -10.69 13.29 14.11
C ALA A 16 -10.65 12.10 13.14
N ALA A 17 -10.67 12.41 11.84
CA ALA A 17 -10.68 11.38 10.82
C ALA A 17 -9.37 10.57 10.92
N ALA A 18 -9.49 9.26 10.75
CA ALA A 18 -8.39 8.30 10.68
C ALA A 18 -7.20 8.87 9.90
N GLN A 19 -6.09 9.12 10.57
CA GLN A 19 -4.91 9.72 9.93
C GLN A 19 -4.04 8.64 9.28
N LEU A 20 -4.64 7.89 8.35
CA LEU A 20 -3.98 6.85 7.53
C LEU A 20 -2.91 7.45 6.60
N ASP A 21 -2.88 8.77 6.51
CA ASP A 21 -1.98 9.59 5.71
C ASP A 21 -0.77 10.09 6.53
N ALA A 22 -0.59 9.55 7.73
CA ALA A 22 0.51 9.87 8.63
C ALA A 22 1.87 9.42 8.05
N TRP A 23 2.79 10.38 7.99
CA TRP A 23 4.21 10.08 7.88
C TRP A 23 4.71 9.42 9.17
N ALA A 24 5.76 8.61 9.02
CA ALA A 24 6.41 7.91 10.13
C ALA A 24 7.71 8.63 10.52
N GLU A 25 7.95 8.79 11.82
CA GLU A 25 9.21 9.32 12.35
C GLU A 25 10.40 8.46 11.93
N GLY A 26 10.24 7.15 12.10
CA GLY A 26 11.23 6.14 11.79
C GLY A 26 11.95 5.63 13.03
N ARG A 27 12.40 4.38 12.96
CA ARG A 27 13.30 3.78 13.96
C ARG A 27 14.53 3.20 13.29
N ASP A 28 15.66 3.24 13.99
CA ASP A 28 16.93 2.74 13.47
C ASP A 28 16.90 1.23 13.24
N ALA A 29 16.15 0.50 14.06
CA ALA A 29 16.03 -0.95 13.96
C ALA A 29 15.31 -1.42 12.67
N THR A 30 14.39 -0.62 12.14
CA THR A 30 13.51 -1.02 11.02
C THR A 30 13.64 -0.14 9.78
N ASP A 31 14.22 1.06 9.90
CA ASP A 31 14.39 2.04 8.81
C ASP A 31 13.07 2.29 8.04
N ASP A 32 11.98 2.40 8.81
CA ASP A 32 10.57 2.43 8.36
C ASP A 32 9.99 3.85 8.24
N GLY A 33 10.78 4.87 8.58
CA GLY A 33 10.37 6.26 8.68
C GLY A 33 10.24 7.01 7.37
N ALA A 34 10.02 8.31 7.50
CA ALA A 34 10.09 9.25 6.41
C ALA A 34 11.54 9.38 5.93
N THR A 35 11.71 9.42 4.62
CA THR A 35 12.97 9.53 3.90
C THR A 35 12.79 10.52 2.77
N ARG A 36 13.84 10.76 1.99
CA ARG A 36 13.71 11.58 0.78
C ARG A 36 12.69 11.07 -0.23
N ASP A 37 12.39 9.77 -0.25
CA ASP A 37 11.55 9.12 -1.27
C ASP A 37 10.17 8.71 -0.71
N PHE A 38 10.08 8.45 0.59
CA PHE A 38 8.89 7.92 1.27
C PHE A 38 8.48 8.79 2.44
N TYR A 39 7.17 9.03 2.63
CA TYR A 39 6.68 9.58 3.90
C TYR A 39 6.48 8.50 4.96
N ASN A 40 6.28 7.26 4.52
CA ASN A 40 6.28 6.08 5.38
C ASN A 40 6.91 4.93 4.61
N ARG A 41 8.21 4.67 4.85
CA ARG A 41 8.96 3.63 4.15
C ARG A 41 8.50 2.23 4.52
N GLY A 42 8.09 2.02 5.78
CA GLY A 42 7.56 0.72 6.24
C GLY A 42 6.33 0.28 5.43
N ALA A 43 5.48 1.22 5.03
CA ALA A 43 4.31 0.96 4.18
C ALA A 43 4.58 1.16 2.68
N GLY A 44 5.82 1.50 2.27
CA GLY A 44 6.15 1.79 0.88
C GLY A 44 5.49 3.04 0.30
N LEU A 45 4.99 3.94 1.16
CA LEU A 45 4.20 5.11 0.74
C LEU A 45 5.09 6.31 0.39
N ARG A 46 4.97 6.78 -0.85
CA ARG A 46 5.88 7.76 -1.46
C ARG A 46 5.37 9.19 -1.41
N TRP A 47 6.30 10.13 -1.28
CA TRP A 47 6.01 11.53 -1.57
C TRP A 47 5.65 11.71 -3.05
N ARG A 48 4.81 12.71 -3.37
CA ARG A 48 4.56 13.15 -4.76
C ARG A 48 5.83 13.73 -5.35
N GLN A 49 6.54 14.55 -4.58
CA GLN A 49 7.87 15.04 -4.91
C GLN A 49 8.90 14.57 -3.88
N ARG A 50 10.08 14.22 -4.37
CA ARG A 50 11.22 13.86 -3.52
C ARG A 50 11.45 14.98 -2.49
N LEU A 51 11.71 14.59 -1.24
CA LEU A 51 12.02 15.47 -0.10
C LEU A 51 10.81 16.17 0.54
N GLY A 52 9.67 15.48 0.54
CA GLY A 52 8.50 15.89 1.29
C GLY A 52 7.51 16.70 0.46
N ASP A 53 6.24 16.60 0.82
CA ASP A 53 5.21 17.47 0.28
C ASP A 53 4.63 18.36 1.39
N TRP A 54 4.35 19.60 1.02
CA TRP A 54 3.66 20.55 1.89
C TRP A 54 2.63 21.36 1.11
N THR A 55 1.65 21.90 1.83
CA THR A 55 0.78 22.97 1.34
C THR A 55 1.06 24.26 2.11
N ASP A 56 1.06 25.36 1.39
CA ASP A 56 1.24 26.69 1.95
C ASP A 56 -0.09 27.25 2.50
N ARG A 57 -0.09 28.50 3.00
CA ARG A 57 -1.28 29.11 3.62
C ARG A 57 -2.43 29.39 2.64
N ASP A 58 -2.13 29.42 1.34
CA ASP A 58 -3.10 29.66 0.27
C ASP A 58 -3.62 28.33 -0.31
N GLY A 59 -3.22 27.20 0.28
CA GLY A 59 -3.60 25.86 -0.18
C GLY A 59 -2.82 25.39 -1.41
N VAL A 60 -1.73 26.06 -1.76
CA VAL A 60 -0.90 25.70 -2.92
C VAL A 60 0.09 24.61 -2.52
N LEU A 61 0.04 23.48 -3.24
CA LEU A 61 1.02 22.40 -3.11
C LEU A 61 2.41 22.94 -3.49
N HIS A 62 3.39 22.78 -2.59
CA HIS A 62 4.74 23.32 -2.72
C HIS A 62 4.80 24.84 -2.90
N GLY A 63 3.81 25.56 -2.39
CA GLY A 63 3.76 27.02 -2.50
C GLY A 63 4.74 27.74 -1.56
N ASP A 64 5.01 29.00 -1.90
CA ASP A 64 6.01 29.86 -1.27
C ASP A 64 5.43 30.72 -0.12
N ALA A 65 4.14 30.59 0.22
CA ALA A 65 3.49 31.39 1.26
C ALA A 65 3.37 30.61 2.59
N PRO A 66 4.42 30.58 3.44
CA PRO A 66 4.37 29.85 4.69
C PRO A 66 3.30 30.40 5.64
N TRP A 67 2.82 29.55 6.53
CA TRP A 67 1.91 29.93 7.62
C TRP A 67 2.61 30.82 8.64
N ALA A 68 3.90 30.56 8.89
CA ALA A 68 4.74 31.37 9.77
C ALA A 68 6.15 31.47 9.20
N THR A 69 6.87 32.57 9.47
CA THR A 69 8.28 32.71 9.10
C THR A 69 9.05 33.43 10.18
N THR A 70 10.23 32.91 10.49
CA THR A 70 11.16 33.55 11.41
C THR A 70 12.52 33.71 10.75
N MET A 71 13.09 34.91 10.88
CA MET A 71 14.48 35.18 10.50
C MET A 71 15.37 34.74 11.66
N ILE A 72 16.24 33.77 11.41
CA ILE A 72 17.20 33.29 12.39
C ILE A 72 18.52 34.00 12.11
N GLU A 73 18.94 34.83 13.06
CA GLU A 73 20.25 35.46 13.04
C GLU A 73 21.32 34.46 13.50
N ASP A 74 22.52 34.59 12.93
CA ASP A 74 23.66 33.81 13.39
C ASP A 74 24.32 34.58 14.52
N THR A 75 24.13 34.09 15.72
CA THR A 75 24.69 34.65 16.95
C THR A 75 25.69 33.70 17.59
N ASP A 76 26.03 32.59 16.93
CA ASP A 76 26.87 31.51 17.46
C ASP A 76 26.41 31.03 18.87
N SER A 77 25.11 31.14 19.16
CA SER A 77 24.56 30.84 20.49
C SER A 77 23.33 29.96 20.41
N GLU A 78 23.26 28.97 21.28
CA GLU A 78 22.07 28.16 21.49
C GLU A 78 20.94 28.98 22.10
N ARG A 79 19.72 28.79 21.60
CA ARG A 79 18.53 29.53 22.05
C ARG A 79 17.25 28.92 21.50
N TRP A 80 16.14 29.26 22.11
CA TRP A 80 14.82 29.05 21.52
C TRP A 80 14.61 29.96 20.32
N ILE A 81 14.14 29.39 19.22
CA ILE A 81 13.60 30.09 18.07
C ILE A 81 12.10 29.78 18.02
N GLU A 82 11.30 30.80 17.78
CA GLU A 82 9.85 30.72 17.86
C GLU A 82 9.20 31.11 16.53
N TRP A 83 8.09 30.46 16.21
CA TRP A 83 7.18 30.78 15.10
C TRP A 83 5.76 30.92 15.65
N ASP A 84 5.07 31.99 15.27
CA ASP A 84 3.63 32.13 15.54
C ASP A 84 2.86 31.29 14.51
N VAL A 85 2.38 30.12 14.95
CA VAL A 85 1.67 29.15 14.12
C VAL A 85 0.17 29.12 14.42
N THR A 86 -0.35 30.17 15.06
CA THR A 86 -1.75 30.27 15.51
C THR A 86 -2.73 29.99 14.37
N ASP A 87 -2.52 30.59 13.20
CA ASP A 87 -3.41 30.41 12.04
C ASP A 87 -3.45 28.96 11.55
N LEU A 88 -2.30 28.26 11.53
CA LEU A 88 -2.23 26.87 11.08
C LEU A 88 -2.89 25.92 12.08
N VAL A 89 -2.63 26.12 13.38
CA VAL A 89 -3.27 25.30 14.42
C VAL A 89 -4.78 25.53 14.43
N ALA A 90 -5.25 26.77 14.29
CA ALA A 90 -6.68 27.07 14.16
C ALA A 90 -7.31 26.38 12.93
N ALA A 91 -6.60 26.38 11.79
CA ALA A 91 -7.04 25.71 10.56
C ALA A 91 -7.10 24.17 10.69
N TRP A 92 -6.27 23.57 11.55
CA TRP A 92 -6.41 22.15 11.89
C TRP A 92 -7.62 21.89 12.77
N LEU A 93 -7.83 22.72 13.81
CA LEU A 93 -8.93 22.56 14.76
C LEU A 93 -10.31 22.77 14.12
N ASP A 94 -10.42 23.64 13.11
CA ASP A 94 -11.66 23.86 12.37
C ASP A 94 -11.85 22.91 11.16
N GLY A 95 -10.85 22.08 10.86
CA GLY A 95 -10.87 21.09 9.79
C GLY A 95 -10.68 21.65 8.37
N SER A 96 -10.33 22.93 8.22
CA SER A 96 -10.04 23.52 6.90
C SER A 96 -8.72 23.01 6.30
N VAL A 97 -7.80 22.54 7.13
CA VAL A 97 -6.55 21.88 6.75
C VAL A 97 -6.42 20.55 7.48
N PRO A 98 -6.00 19.45 6.82
CA PRO A 98 -5.69 18.20 7.53
C PRO A 98 -4.52 18.34 8.51
N GLU A 99 -4.66 17.80 9.72
CA GLU A 99 -3.67 17.91 10.82
C GLU A 99 -2.42 17.02 10.65
N ARG A 100 -1.69 17.10 9.54
CA ARG A 100 -0.58 16.18 9.24
C ARG A 100 0.77 16.59 9.85
N GLY A 101 0.78 17.63 10.66
CA GLY A 101 1.98 18.19 11.29
C GLY A 101 2.64 19.31 10.48
N PHE A 102 3.73 19.83 11.04
CA PHE A 102 4.50 20.96 10.53
C PHE A 102 5.61 20.51 9.58
N TYR A 103 5.78 21.23 8.47
CA TYR A 103 6.91 21.12 7.56
C TYR A 103 7.74 22.40 7.65
N LEU A 104 8.97 22.31 8.17
CA LEU A 104 9.91 23.43 8.17
C LEU A 104 10.70 23.43 6.87
N HIS A 105 10.69 24.57 6.19
CA HIS A 105 11.40 24.76 4.93
C HIS A 105 12.25 26.02 4.97
N GLY A 106 13.50 25.92 4.50
CA GLY A 106 14.38 27.08 4.36
C GLY A 106 15.84 26.73 4.58
N ARG A 107 16.55 27.63 5.27
CA ARG A 107 17.98 27.45 5.53
C ARG A 107 18.22 26.34 6.56
N ASN A 108 19.29 25.57 6.36
CA ASN A 108 19.67 24.51 7.30
C ASN A 108 20.30 25.09 8.57
N PHE A 109 19.55 25.00 9.66
CA PHE A 109 19.99 25.17 11.04
C PHE A 109 19.84 23.84 11.77
N VAL A 110 20.64 23.61 12.82
CA VAL A 110 20.55 22.39 13.64
C VAL A 110 19.83 22.72 14.93
N PHE A 111 18.79 21.95 15.23
CA PHE A 111 17.99 22.03 16.44
C PHE A 111 18.11 20.73 17.23
N SER A 112 17.80 20.78 18.52
CA SER A 112 17.54 19.56 19.30
C SER A 112 16.27 18.91 18.77
N SER A 113 16.31 17.61 18.52
CA SER A 113 15.12 16.80 18.21
C SER A 113 14.38 16.41 19.49
N ARG A 114 13.31 15.60 19.35
CA ARG A 114 12.61 14.96 20.46
C ARG A 114 13.52 14.10 21.34
N GLU A 115 14.51 13.43 20.75
CA GLU A 115 15.50 12.59 21.46
C GLU A 115 16.60 13.42 22.12
N GLY A 116 16.72 14.70 21.76
CA GLY A 116 17.71 15.62 22.28
C GLY A 116 17.36 16.22 23.66
N ALA A 117 18.32 16.96 24.23
CA ALA A 117 18.20 17.51 25.59
C ALA A 117 17.18 18.66 25.74
N SER A 118 16.72 19.26 24.64
CA SER A 118 15.78 20.39 24.66
C SER A 118 14.79 20.27 23.49
N PRO A 119 13.85 19.33 23.59
CA PRO A 119 13.00 18.93 22.46
C PRO A 119 12.12 20.06 21.94
N PRO A 120 11.67 20.00 20.67
CA PRO A 120 10.70 20.95 20.12
C PRO A 120 9.43 21.03 20.97
N GLN A 121 8.81 22.21 21.02
CA GLN A 121 7.62 22.42 21.83
C GLN A 121 6.55 23.20 21.07
N LEU A 122 5.29 22.82 21.27
CA LEU A 122 4.14 23.60 20.82
C LEU A 122 3.46 24.20 22.05
N VAL A 123 3.49 25.54 22.15
CA VAL A 123 2.88 26.26 23.27
C VAL A 123 1.52 26.79 22.86
N LEU A 124 0.45 26.28 23.47
CA LEU A 124 -0.95 26.65 23.22
C LEU A 124 -1.52 27.37 24.43
N ASP A 125 -1.79 28.67 24.30
CA ASP A 125 -2.38 29.49 25.39
C ASP A 125 -1.65 29.35 26.76
N GLY A 126 -0.34 29.09 26.72
CA GLY A 126 0.52 28.90 27.89
C GLY A 126 0.72 27.45 28.33
N ALA A 127 -0.08 26.49 27.84
CA ALA A 127 0.19 25.06 27.98
C ALA A 127 1.26 24.63 26.98
N THR A 128 2.15 23.71 27.37
CA THR A 128 3.21 23.20 26.49
C THR A 128 2.92 21.75 26.14
N LEU A 129 2.94 21.44 24.84
CA LEU A 129 2.87 20.09 24.30
C LEU A 129 4.25 19.65 23.83
N GLU A 130 4.58 18.40 24.15
CA GLU A 130 5.76 17.71 23.66
C GLU A 130 5.49 17.09 22.29
N PRO A 131 6.50 16.91 21.43
CA PRO A 131 6.30 16.36 20.10
C PRO A 131 6.03 14.86 20.19
N THR A 132 5.06 14.39 19.43
CA THR A 132 4.79 12.95 19.26
C THR A 132 5.69 12.32 18.22
N ALA A 133 6.19 13.12 17.27
CA ALA A 133 7.17 12.71 16.28
C ALA A 133 7.95 13.92 15.75
N ASP A 134 9.25 13.77 15.50
CA ASP A 134 10.03 14.66 14.66
C ASP A 134 11.09 13.95 13.81
N THR A 135 11.34 14.44 12.60
CA THR A 135 12.39 13.90 11.74
C THR A 135 12.79 14.92 10.69
N HIS A 136 13.86 14.68 9.94
CA HIS A 136 14.24 15.54 8.82
C HIS A 136 14.63 14.75 7.58
N LEU A 137 14.41 15.35 6.41
CA LEU A 137 14.60 14.69 5.13
C LEU A 137 15.94 15.08 4.51
N GLU A 138 16.77 14.07 4.25
CA GLU A 138 18.12 14.26 3.73
C GLU A 138 18.26 13.78 2.28
N GLU A 139 18.81 14.63 1.42
CA GLU A 139 18.97 14.29 0.01
C GLU A 139 20.01 13.18 -0.20
N SER A 140 21.05 13.18 0.63
CA SER A 140 22.24 12.36 0.49
C SER A 140 22.07 10.91 0.96
N THR A 141 21.03 10.59 1.72
CA THR A 141 20.78 9.26 2.28
C THR A 141 19.39 8.73 1.93
N TYR A 142 19.24 7.41 1.97
CA TYR A 142 17.96 6.73 1.84
C TYR A 142 17.32 6.42 3.20
N GLN A 143 18.05 6.66 4.29
CA GLN A 143 17.64 6.30 5.65
C GLN A 143 16.84 7.41 6.32
N GLN A 144 15.94 7.01 7.21
CA GLN A 144 15.20 7.90 8.10
C GLN A 144 16.13 8.57 9.15
N GLN A 145 15.66 9.62 9.83
CA GLN A 145 16.45 10.39 10.82
C GLN A 145 15.76 10.60 12.19
N GLY A 146 14.63 9.92 12.46
CA GLY A 146 13.72 10.17 13.57
C GLY A 146 14.17 9.71 14.97
N GLU A 147 15.21 8.90 15.11
CA GLU A 147 15.79 8.57 16.44
C GLU A 147 17.12 9.31 16.71
N GLY A 148 17.48 10.27 15.85
CA GLY A 148 18.66 11.11 16.05
C GLY A 148 18.38 12.27 16.99
N GLU A 149 19.34 12.66 17.83
CA GLU A 149 19.23 13.79 18.79
C GLU A 149 19.18 15.19 18.12
N GLU A 150 19.29 15.25 16.79
CA GLU A 150 19.39 16.49 16.03
C GLU A 150 18.39 16.57 14.87
N LEU A 151 17.77 17.74 14.73
CA LEU A 151 16.81 18.06 13.69
C LEU A 151 17.33 19.17 12.77
N ARG A 152 17.17 19.02 11.44
CA ARG A 152 17.61 20.02 10.44
C ARG A 152 16.43 20.74 9.81
N ALA A 153 16.30 22.03 10.08
CA ALA A 153 15.12 22.82 9.69
C ALA A 153 14.96 23.11 8.19
N GLY A 154 15.91 22.76 7.32
CA GLY A 154 15.69 22.96 5.88
C GLY A 154 14.56 22.09 5.34
N ARG A 155 14.30 20.93 5.99
CA ARG A 155 13.26 19.95 5.64
C ARG A 155 12.88 19.11 6.85
N ALA A 156 12.42 19.74 7.93
CA ALA A 156 12.01 19.03 9.14
C ALA A 156 10.50 18.81 9.18
N LEU A 157 10.10 17.65 9.71
CA LEU A 157 8.72 17.24 9.97
C LEU A 157 8.53 17.20 11.48
N LEU A 158 7.44 17.76 12.00
CA LEU A 158 7.08 17.68 13.42
C LEU A 158 5.58 17.44 13.58
N ARG A 159 5.19 16.57 14.53
CA ARG A 159 3.80 16.30 14.88
C ARG A 159 3.59 16.39 16.38
N PHE A 160 2.48 16.97 16.79
CA PHE A 160 2.04 17.10 18.19
C PHE A 160 0.64 16.50 18.32
N ASP A 161 0.31 16.00 19.51
CA ASP A 161 -1.05 15.52 19.79
C ASP A 161 -1.93 16.72 20.19
N LEU A 162 -2.86 17.09 19.31
CA LEU A 162 -3.86 18.13 19.60
C LEU A 162 -5.15 17.56 20.17
N SER A 163 -5.20 16.26 20.50
CA SER A 163 -6.39 15.67 21.11
C SER A 163 -6.76 16.39 22.40
N GLY A 164 -8.03 16.78 22.50
CA GLY A 164 -8.55 17.56 23.63
C GLY A 164 -8.36 19.08 23.52
N VAL A 165 -7.72 19.59 22.45
CA VAL A 165 -7.72 21.02 22.10
C VAL A 165 -8.92 21.30 21.21
N SER A 166 -9.78 22.25 21.59
CA SER A 166 -10.96 22.62 20.81
C SER A 166 -10.84 23.96 20.09
N GLU A 167 -10.08 24.88 20.69
CA GLU A 167 -9.82 26.22 20.16
C GLU A 167 -8.47 26.70 20.69
N VAL A 168 -7.88 27.69 20.02
CA VAL A 168 -6.64 28.32 20.46
C VAL A 168 -6.68 29.82 20.20
N SER A 169 -6.21 30.63 21.16
CA SER A 169 -6.02 32.07 20.95
C SER A 169 -4.60 32.41 20.48
N ARG A 170 -3.61 31.61 20.91
CA ARG A 170 -2.22 31.72 20.49
C ARG A 170 -1.54 30.35 20.48
N ALA A 171 -0.89 30.04 19.36
CA ALA A 171 0.00 28.89 19.23
C ALA A 171 1.41 29.32 18.82
N THR A 172 2.42 28.92 19.60
CA THR A 172 3.83 29.16 19.29
C THR A 172 4.55 27.81 19.13
N LEU A 173 5.08 27.54 17.94
CA LEU A 173 6.05 26.47 17.75
C LEU A 173 7.42 26.99 18.15
N ARG A 174 8.15 26.29 19.01
CA ARG A 174 9.51 26.67 19.38
C ARG A 174 10.47 25.49 19.33
N LEU A 175 11.65 25.72 18.75
CA LEU A 175 12.72 24.73 18.66
C LEU A 175 14.00 25.33 19.26
N TYR A 176 14.78 24.51 19.96
CA TYR A 176 16.04 24.94 20.56
C TYR A 176 17.20 24.77 19.57
N THR A 177 17.80 25.85 19.09
CA THR A 177 18.94 25.78 18.15
C THR A 177 20.18 25.30 18.87
N LEU A 178 20.84 24.30 18.29
CA LEU A 178 22.17 23.84 18.70
C LEU A 178 23.26 24.53 17.90
N ARG A 179 23.07 24.69 16.58
CA ARG A 179 24.07 25.28 15.69
C ARG A 179 23.45 26.11 14.57
N GLN A 180 24.09 27.25 14.33
CA GLN A 180 23.79 28.20 13.26
C GLN A 180 24.97 28.23 12.28
N TYR A 181 24.67 28.37 10.99
CA TYR A 181 25.69 28.33 9.93
C TYR A 181 25.60 29.56 9.04
N GLY A 182 25.32 30.74 9.59
CA GLY A 182 24.87 31.96 8.90
C GLY A 182 23.37 32.25 9.11
N SER A 183 22.93 33.46 8.78
CA SER A 183 21.54 33.90 9.01
C SER A 183 20.62 33.55 7.84
N GLY A 184 19.33 33.38 8.11
CA GLY A 184 18.33 33.14 7.07
C GLY A 184 16.93 32.87 7.61
N ALA A 185 15.95 32.93 6.70
CA ALA A 185 14.57 32.65 7.02
C ALA A 185 14.28 31.13 7.02
N VAL A 186 13.40 30.73 7.92
CA VAL A 186 12.77 29.40 7.93
C VAL A 186 11.27 29.60 8.01
N GLY A 187 10.55 29.04 7.03
CA GLY A 187 9.10 29.02 6.95
C GLY A 187 8.52 27.73 7.55
N VAL A 188 7.29 27.83 8.05
CA VAL A 188 6.48 26.70 8.51
C VAL A 188 5.32 26.52 7.55
N HIS A 189 5.17 25.30 7.04
CA HIS A 189 4.09 24.88 6.15
C HIS A 189 3.32 23.69 6.76
N ALA A 190 2.16 23.36 6.19
CA ALA A 190 1.42 22.16 6.58
C ALA A 190 1.95 20.96 5.79
N VAL A 191 2.29 19.86 6.46
CA VAL A 191 2.65 18.60 5.76
C VAL A 191 1.46 18.16 4.91
N THR A 192 1.74 17.64 3.72
CA THR A 192 0.73 16.94 2.93
C THR A 192 1.31 15.63 2.41
N THR A 193 0.45 14.65 2.16
CA THR A 193 0.83 13.29 1.77
C THR A 193 -0.22 12.72 0.81
N GLY A 194 0.13 11.65 0.11
CA GLY A 194 -0.78 10.95 -0.81
C GLY A 194 -1.35 11.86 -1.91
N ARG A 195 -2.34 11.39 -2.64
CA ARG A 195 -3.19 12.08 -3.64
C ARG A 195 -4.62 11.69 -3.31
N ALA A 196 -5.57 12.50 -3.74
CA ALA A 196 -6.97 12.12 -3.65
C ALA A 196 -7.20 10.81 -4.41
N ALA A 197 -7.84 9.84 -3.76
CA ALA A 197 -8.25 8.62 -4.43
C ALA A 197 -9.32 8.92 -5.49
N PRO A 198 -9.35 8.17 -6.61
CA PRO A 198 -10.50 8.22 -7.50
C PRO A 198 -11.76 7.71 -6.78
N ALA A 199 -12.92 8.08 -7.31
CA ALA A 199 -14.19 7.56 -6.80
C ALA A 199 -14.27 6.04 -7.07
N PRO A 200 -14.91 5.26 -6.17
CA PRO A 200 -15.20 3.86 -6.45
C PRO A 200 -16.02 3.70 -7.74
N GLU A 201 -15.65 2.70 -8.53
CA GLU A 201 -16.35 2.30 -9.75
C GLU A 201 -17.36 1.18 -9.43
N ALA A 202 -18.54 1.24 -10.04
CA ALA A 202 -19.53 0.18 -9.98
C ALA A 202 -19.36 -0.76 -11.17
N GLY A 203 -19.31 -2.07 -10.90
CA GLY A 203 -19.30 -3.12 -11.93
C GLY A 203 -20.62 -3.89 -11.98
N ILE A 204 -20.60 -5.07 -12.61
CA ILE A 204 -21.81 -5.91 -12.75
C ILE A 204 -22.40 -6.33 -11.40
N ALA A 205 -21.60 -6.45 -10.34
CA ALA A 205 -22.03 -6.87 -9.00
C ALA A 205 -22.89 -5.82 -8.28
N ALA A 206 -22.87 -4.55 -8.73
CA ALA A 206 -23.72 -3.50 -8.17
C ALA A 206 -25.23 -3.72 -8.42
N ALA A 207 -25.59 -4.70 -9.27
CA ALA A 207 -26.98 -5.11 -9.51
C ALA A 207 -27.43 -6.31 -8.65
N TYR A 208 -26.54 -6.88 -7.83
CA TYR A 208 -26.75 -8.11 -7.08
C TYR A 208 -26.44 -7.87 -5.59
N GLU A 209 -27.49 -7.81 -4.76
CA GLU A 209 -27.34 -7.71 -3.30
C GLU A 209 -26.63 -8.96 -2.78
N MET A 210 -25.48 -8.78 -2.13
CA MET A 210 -24.62 -9.88 -1.67
C MET A 210 -24.29 -10.90 -2.77
N ASP A 211 -24.16 -10.45 -4.02
CA ASP A 211 -23.95 -11.28 -5.21
C ASP A 211 -25.04 -12.35 -5.49
N GLU A 212 -26.20 -12.30 -4.81
CA GLU A 212 -27.25 -13.31 -4.99
C GLU A 212 -27.72 -13.35 -6.46
N GLY A 213 -27.49 -14.47 -7.14
CA GLY A 213 -27.86 -14.68 -8.55
C GLY A 213 -26.85 -14.14 -9.57
N ILE A 214 -25.68 -13.66 -9.15
CA ILE A 214 -24.65 -13.14 -10.07
C ILE A 214 -24.15 -14.21 -11.06
N ALA A 215 -24.20 -15.48 -10.66
CA ALA A 215 -23.80 -16.62 -11.50
C ALA A 215 -24.59 -16.72 -12.82
N ASP A 216 -25.81 -16.18 -12.86
CA ASP A 216 -26.66 -16.18 -14.07
C ASP A 216 -26.33 -15.02 -15.03
N HIS A 217 -25.44 -14.09 -14.65
CA HIS A 217 -25.02 -13.00 -15.52
C HIS A 217 -24.21 -13.53 -16.71
N PRO A 218 -24.48 -13.12 -17.97
CA PRO A 218 -23.87 -13.72 -19.16
C PRO A 218 -22.35 -13.57 -19.25
N ASP A 219 -21.77 -12.61 -18.53
CA ASP A 219 -20.31 -12.41 -18.48
C ASP A 219 -19.60 -13.20 -17.38
N VAL A 220 -20.33 -13.82 -16.45
CA VAL A 220 -19.76 -14.54 -15.29
C VAL A 220 -19.44 -15.98 -15.70
N LEU A 221 -18.23 -16.42 -15.34
CA LEU A 221 -17.70 -17.75 -15.64
C LEU A 221 -17.58 -18.62 -14.39
N LEU A 222 -17.34 -17.99 -13.23
CA LEU A 222 -17.29 -18.63 -11.92
C LEU A 222 -17.90 -17.69 -10.89
N TYR A 223 -18.69 -18.26 -9.97
CA TYR A 223 -19.12 -17.64 -8.72
C TYR A 223 -18.96 -18.68 -7.60
N GLU A 224 -18.31 -18.30 -6.52
CA GLU A 224 -18.11 -19.15 -5.34
C GLU A 224 -18.21 -18.33 -4.05
N ASP A 225 -19.25 -18.60 -3.26
CA ASP A 225 -19.51 -18.05 -1.93
C ASP A 225 -19.27 -19.07 -0.81
N TYR A 226 -18.81 -20.27 -1.16
CA TYR A 226 -18.54 -21.39 -0.27
C TYR A 226 -19.77 -21.91 0.49
N GLU A 227 -20.98 -21.57 0.03
CA GLU A 227 -22.23 -22.02 0.65
C GLU A 227 -22.71 -23.38 0.16
N ALA A 228 -22.28 -23.80 -1.03
CA ALA A 228 -22.58 -25.11 -1.57
C ALA A 228 -21.75 -26.21 -0.90
N ALA A 229 -22.37 -27.36 -0.59
CA ALA A 229 -21.66 -28.51 -0.02
C ALA A 229 -20.65 -29.13 -1.01
N ASP A 230 -20.85 -28.91 -2.31
CA ASP A 230 -20.03 -29.37 -3.42
C ASP A 230 -19.17 -28.27 -4.04
N TRP A 231 -18.93 -27.17 -3.33
CA TRP A 231 -18.09 -26.03 -3.78
C TRP A 231 -16.75 -26.47 -4.39
N MET A 232 -16.13 -27.52 -3.85
CA MET A 232 -14.84 -28.03 -4.36
C MET A 232 -14.91 -28.48 -5.82
N SER A 233 -16.09 -28.88 -6.29
CA SER A 233 -16.31 -29.31 -7.68
C SER A 233 -16.40 -28.16 -8.69
N HIS A 234 -16.51 -26.92 -8.21
CA HIS A 234 -16.48 -25.72 -9.05
C HIS A 234 -15.06 -25.30 -9.44
N TRP A 235 -14.04 -25.97 -8.88
CA TRP A 235 -12.63 -25.73 -9.13
C TRP A 235 -12.01 -26.93 -9.85
N THR A 236 -11.15 -26.65 -10.83
CA THR A 236 -10.43 -27.69 -11.57
C THR A 236 -9.52 -28.49 -10.64
N THR A 237 -8.78 -27.79 -9.77
CA THR A 237 -7.95 -28.41 -8.74
C THR A 237 -8.04 -27.64 -7.44
N HIS A 238 -7.84 -28.36 -6.33
CA HIS A 238 -7.83 -27.80 -4.99
C HIS A 238 -6.64 -28.34 -4.19
N GLY A 239 -5.99 -27.48 -3.42
CA GLY A 239 -4.86 -27.87 -2.58
C GLY A 239 -4.45 -26.77 -1.61
N GLY A 240 -3.89 -27.15 -0.47
CA GLY A 240 -3.54 -26.23 0.61
C GLY A 240 -4.01 -26.71 1.98
N SER A 241 -3.83 -25.87 2.98
CA SER A 241 -4.35 -26.02 4.34
C SER A 241 -5.48 -25.01 4.52
N PHE A 242 -6.72 -25.50 4.44
CA PHE A 242 -7.93 -24.68 4.54
C PHE A 242 -9.12 -25.50 5.04
N ASP A 243 -10.11 -24.81 5.58
CA ASP A 243 -11.44 -25.33 5.91
C ASP A 243 -12.53 -24.31 5.55
N ILE A 244 -13.79 -24.71 5.72
CA ILE A 244 -14.93 -23.79 5.65
C ILE A 244 -15.28 -23.37 7.08
N THR A 245 -15.18 -22.08 7.36
CA THR A 245 -15.57 -21.51 8.64
C THR A 245 -17.05 -21.15 8.63
N GLU A 246 -17.73 -21.43 9.75
CA GLU A 246 -19.16 -21.16 9.92
C GLU A 246 -19.38 -19.75 10.47
N ALA A 247 -20.58 -19.19 10.25
CA ALA A 247 -20.89 -17.79 10.58
C ALA A 247 -20.66 -17.40 12.05
N ASP A 248 -20.71 -18.35 12.99
CA ASP A 248 -20.57 -18.13 14.43
C ASP A 248 -19.22 -18.56 15.01
N ASP A 249 -18.25 -18.98 14.19
CA ASP A 249 -16.93 -19.47 14.62
C ASP A 249 -16.17 -18.41 15.44
N GLY A 250 -16.08 -17.17 14.92
CA GLY A 250 -15.40 -16.06 15.58
C GLY A 250 -13.88 -16.22 15.75
N ALA A 251 -13.32 -17.40 15.46
CA ALA A 251 -11.90 -17.69 15.57
C ALA A 251 -11.06 -16.78 14.68
N PHE A 252 -9.89 -16.37 15.19
CA PHE A 252 -8.96 -15.46 14.52
C PHE A 252 -9.61 -14.13 14.10
N GLY A 253 -10.65 -13.73 14.83
CA GLY A 253 -11.42 -12.52 14.56
C GLY A 253 -12.38 -12.67 13.39
N PHE A 254 -12.70 -13.88 12.92
CA PHE A 254 -13.65 -14.06 11.82
C PHE A 254 -14.98 -13.36 12.09
N ALA A 255 -15.41 -12.56 11.12
CA ALA A 255 -16.76 -12.02 11.04
C ALA A 255 -17.26 -12.34 9.64
N PRO A 256 -18.41 -13.02 9.48
CA PRO A 256 -18.88 -13.45 8.18
C PRO A 256 -19.18 -12.24 7.29
N LEU A 257 -18.79 -12.34 6.01
CA LEU A 257 -19.26 -11.41 4.98
C LEU A 257 -20.70 -11.77 4.61
N SER A 258 -20.91 -13.04 4.24
CA SER A 258 -22.22 -13.68 4.12
C SER A 258 -22.05 -15.15 4.54
N GLY A 259 -22.75 -15.59 5.58
CA GLY A 259 -22.72 -17.01 6.00
C GLY A 259 -21.31 -17.57 6.26
N ARG A 260 -20.86 -18.50 5.41
CA ARG A 260 -19.62 -19.25 5.51
C ARG A 260 -18.52 -18.64 4.64
N ALA A 261 -17.27 -18.97 4.93
CA ALA A 261 -16.14 -18.53 4.11
C ALA A 261 -15.04 -19.58 4.06
N LEU A 262 -14.17 -19.50 3.05
CA LEU A 262 -12.94 -20.28 3.00
C LEU A 262 -11.92 -19.68 3.98
N ARG A 263 -11.62 -20.40 5.07
CA ARG A 263 -10.51 -20.04 5.97
C ARG A 263 -9.26 -20.79 5.54
N VAL A 264 -8.22 -20.03 5.23
CA VAL A 264 -6.91 -20.52 4.81
C VAL A 264 -5.93 -20.39 5.98
N LEU A 265 -5.23 -21.48 6.28
CA LEU A 265 -4.18 -21.54 7.28
C LEU A 265 -2.80 -21.55 6.60
N LEU A 266 -2.00 -20.53 6.89
CA LEU A 266 -0.57 -20.56 6.63
C LEU A 266 0.16 -21.06 7.89
N GLU A 267 0.47 -22.35 7.90
CA GLU A 267 1.09 -23.03 9.05
C GLU A 267 2.52 -22.54 9.32
N GLU A 268 2.91 -22.52 10.60
CA GLU A 268 4.30 -22.37 11.02
C GLU A 268 5.19 -23.38 10.29
N GLY A 269 6.30 -22.91 9.71
CA GLY A 269 7.23 -23.78 8.98
C GLY A 269 6.78 -24.13 7.56
N ALA A 270 5.57 -23.74 7.14
CA ALA A 270 5.08 -23.96 5.78
C ALA A 270 5.35 -22.77 4.84
N LEU A 271 5.40 -23.05 3.54
CA LEU A 271 5.49 -22.05 2.48
C LEU A 271 4.16 -21.83 1.76
N THR A 272 3.30 -22.84 1.70
CA THR A 272 2.07 -22.81 0.89
C THR A 272 0.88 -23.02 1.80
N ALA A 273 -0.11 -22.14 1.69
CA ALA A 273 -1.38 -22.20 2.42
C ALA A 273 -2.55 -22.52 1.49
N LEU A 274 -2.56 -21.94 0.28
CA LEU A 274 -3.58 -22.19 -0.74
C LEU A 274 -2.95 -22.34 -2.12
N ASN A 275 -3.43 -23.33 -2.88
CA ASN A 275 -3.03 -23.61 -4.25
C ASN A 275 -4.17 -24.35 -4.99
N SER A 276 -5.23 -23.61 -5.32
CA SER A 276 -6.35 -24.09 -6.14
C SER A 276 -6.33 -23.42 -7.52
N HIS A 277 -6.83 -24.11 -8.54
CA HIS A 277 -6.85 -23.63 -9.93
C HIS A 277 -8.24 -23.70 -10.54
N TYR A 278 -8.56 -22.70 -11.35
CA TYR A 278 -9.65 -22.72 -12.32
C TYR A 278 -9.02 -22.59 -13.71
N ASP A 279 -8.87 -23.71 -14.41
CA ASP A 279 -8.21 -23.80 -15.71
C ASP A 279 -9.26 -23.62 -16.82
N PHE A 280 -9.19 -22.51 -17.56
CA PHE A 280 -10.27 -22.09 -18.46
C PHE A 280 -10.58 -23.12 -19.56
N MET A 281 -9.56 -23.80 -20.08
CA MET A 281 -9.78 -24.86 -21.09
C MET A 281 -10.65 -26.00 -20.55
N ASP A 282 -10.46 -26.38 -19.29
CA ASP A 282 -11.19 -27.49 -18.68
C ASP A 282 -12.62 -27.07 -18.29
N GLU A 283 -12.79 -25.85 -17.80
CA GLU A 283 -14.06 -25.34 -17.26
C GLU A 283 -15.00 -24.78 -18.32
N VAL A 284 -14.46 -24.07 -19.33
CA VAL A 284 -15.27 -23.37 -20.34
C VAL A 284 -14.90 -23.72 -21.79
N GLY A 285 -13.90 -24.58 -22.00
CA GLY A 285 -13.52 -25.11 -23.32
C GLY A 285 -12.69 -24.16 -24.20
N GLU A 286 -12.28 -23.00 -23.66
CA GLU A 286 -11.45 -22.01 -24.34
C GLU A 286 -10.64 -21.20 -23.31
N GLU A 287 -9.49 -20.67 -23.72
CA GLU A 287 -8.67 -19.78 -22.88
C GLU A 287 -8.86 -18.32 -23.33
N PRO A 288 -9.29 -17.40 -22.45
CA PRO A 288 -9.51 -16.01 -22.80
C PRO A 288 -8.19 -15.23 -22.95
N GLU A 289 -8.28 -14.04 -23.56
CA GLU A 289 -7.20 -13.05 -23.59
C GLU A 289 -7.44 -11.90 -22.61
N GLU A 290 -8.64 -11.82 -22.04
CA GLU A 290 -9.06 -10.76 -21.15
C GLU A 290 -9.98 -11.33 -20.08
N ILE A 291 -9.70 -11.02 -18.81
CA ILE A 291 -10.54 -11.46 -17.70
C ILE A 291 -10.46 -10.50 -16.51
N TYR A 292 -11.56 -10.44 -15.77
CA TYR A 292 -11.67 -9.84 -14.45
C TYR A 292 -11.80 -10.94 -13.40
N PHE A 293 -11.09 -10.79 -12.29
CA PHE A 293 -11.05 -11.74 -11.19
C PHE A 293 -11.18 -10.98 -9.87
N ARG A 294 -12.31 -11.17 -9.19
CA ARG A 294 -12.63 -10.54 -7.91
C ARG A 294 -12.74 -11.59 -6.81
N TYR A 295 -12.29 -11.25 -5.62
CA TYR A 295 -12.57 -11.98 -4.40
C TYR A 295 -12.57 -11.03 -3.21
N TYR A 296 -13.31 -11.39 -2.16
CA TYR A 296 -13.24 -10.71 -0.89
C TYR A 296 -12.15 -11.35 -0.03
N LEU A 297 -11.35 -10.51 0.61
CA LEU A 297 -10.27 -10.95 1.50
C LEU A 297 -10.45 -10.31 2.87
N ARG A 298 -10.28 -11.11 3.90
CA ARG A 298 -10.09 -10.64 5.27
C ARG A 298 -8.89 -11.33 5.88
N PHE A 299 -7.94 -10.55 6.38
CA PHE A 299 -6.87 -11.08 7.21
C PHE A 299 -7.40 -11.38 8.61
N GLY A 300 -7.06 -12.56 9.16
CA GLY A 300 -7.30 -12.88 10.56
C GLY A 300 -6.51 -11.96 11.48
N ASP A 301 -6.95 -11.80 12.73
CA ASP A 301 -6.30 -10.93 13.71
C ASP A 301 -4.85 -11.36 14.03
N ASP A 302 -4.53 -12.61 13.74
CA ASP A 302 -3.21 -13.23 13.85
C ASP A 302 -2.31 -13.04 12.61
N TRP A 303 -2.84 -12.48 11.51
CA TRP A 303 -2.03 -12.18 10.33
C TRP A 303 -0.98 -11.10 10.64
N ASN A 304 0.28 -11.45 10.42
CA ASN A 304 1.43 -10.58 10.60
C ASN A 304 2.64 -11.15 9.84
N GLN A 305 3.13 -10.46 8.82
CA GLN A 305 4.18 -10.96 7.95
C GLN A 305 5.52 -10.32 8.32
N THR A 306 6.29 -10.95 9.22
CA THR A 306 7.49 -10.33 9.81
C THR A 306 8.82 -10.81 9.22
N VAL A 307 8.78 -11.74 8.27
CA VAL A 307 9.99 -12.38 7.71
C VAL A 307 10.15 -12.06 6.23
N GLN A 308 9.08 -12.25 5.45
CA GLN A 308 9.09 -11.97 4.03
C GLN A 308 7.65 -11.78 3.50
N GLY A 309 7.49 -10.95 2.48
CA GLY A 309 6.25 -10.91 1.71
C GLY A 309 6.00 -12.23 0.94
N GLY A 310 4.86 -12.35 0.28
CA GLY A 310 4.43 -13.58 -0.38
C GLY A 310 3.51 -13.36 -1.58
N LYS A 311 2.75 -14.40 -1.93
CA LYS A 311 1.81 -14.40 -3.05
C LYS A 311 0.39 -14.50 -2.56
N MET A 312 -0.49 -13.85 -3.31
CA MET A 312 -1.94 -13.88 -3.20
C MET A 312 -2.55 -14.40 -4.51
N PRO A 313 -3.84 -14.78 -4.51
CA PRO A 313 -4.54 -15.17 -5.73
C PRO A 313 -4.33 -14.22 -6.90
N GLY A 314 -4.30 -14.75 -8.12
CA GLY A 314 -4.23 -13.92 -9.34
C GLY A 314 -4.28 -14.72 -10.63
N ILE A 315 -3.89 -14.10 -11.74
CA ILE A 315 -4.17 -14.60 -13.10
C ILE A 315 -2.86 -15.09 -13.74
N SER A 316 -2.89 -16.20 -14.49
CA SER A 316 -1.66 -16.71 -15.11
C SER A 316 -1.84 -17.48 -16.42
N GLY A 317 -0.74 -17.61 -17.15
CA GLY A 317 -0.60 -18.37 -18.40
C GLY A 317 0.76 -19.07 -18.41
N THR A 318 0.93 -20.06 -17.53
CA THR A 318 2.24 -20.68 -17.23
C THR A 318 2.55 -21.86 -18.14
N TYR A 319 1.53 -22.62 -18.52
CA TYR A 319 1.59 -23.84 -19.33
C TYR A 319 2.60 -24.87 -18.82
N GLY A 320 2.87 -24.89 -17.52
CA GLY A 320 3.91 -25.74 -16.92
C GLY A 320 5.34 -25.44 -17.42
N ARG A 321 5.57 -24.28 -18.05
CA ARG A 321 6.86 -23.89 -18.65
C ARG A 321 7.58 -22.78 -17.88
N ALA A 322 6.99 -21.58 -17.79
CA ALA A 322 7.60 -20.41 -17.15
C ALA A 322 6.56 -19.49 -16.49
N GLY A 323 7.02 -18.42 -15.84
CA GLY A 323 6.15 -17.44 -15.17
C GLY A 323 6.03 -17.65 -13.65
N TRP A 324 6.89 -18.44 -13.02
CA TRP A 324 6.95 -18.61 -11.57
C TRP A 324 8.30 -19.16 -11.11
N GLY A 325 8.60 -19.05 -9.81
CA GLY A 325 9.70 -19.78 -9.17
C GLY A 325 11.09 -19.56 -9.79
N GLY A 326 11.35 -18.36 -10.35
CA GLY A 326 12.61 -18.07 -11.04
C GLY A 326 12.69 -18.56 -12.49
N ARG A 327 11.62 -19.18 -13.01
CA ARG A 327 11.48 -19.51 -14.43
C ARG A 327 11.04 -18.25 -15.17
N ARG A 328 12.03 -17.47 -15.59
CA ARG A 328 11.85 -16.18 -16.26
C ARG A 328 10.95 -16.30 -17.49
N SER A 329 10.05 -15.32 -17.63
CA SER A 329 9.23 -15.14 -18.83
C SER A 329 10.05 -14.49 -19.93
N ASP A 330 9.98 -15.03 -21.14
CA ASP A 330 10.65 -14.50 -22.34
C ASP A 330 9.66 -14.08 -23.44
N GLY A 331 8.36 -14.07 -23.12
CA GLY A 331 7.28 -13.80 -24.06
C GLY A 331 6.80 -15.02 -24.84
N THR A 332 7.54 -16.13 -24.86
CA THR A 332 7.20 -17.33 -25.64
C THR A 332 6.89 -18.56 -24.78
N ASN A 333 7.30 -18.52 -23.51
CA ASN A 333 7.31 -19.69 -22.64
C ASN A 333 6.22 -19.70 -21.55
N GLY A 334 5.76 -18.55 -21.06
CA GLY A 334 4.69 -18.42 -20.06
C GLY A 334 4.76 -17.10 -19.30
N TRP A 335 3.76 -16.78 -18.50
CA TRP A 335 3.67 -15.53 -17.72
C TRP A 335 2.76 -15.73 -16.48
N SER A 336 2.85 -14.81 -15.51
CA SER A 336 1.86 -14.73 -14.43
C SER A 336 1.74 -13.31 -13.90
N ALA A 337 0.54 -12.96 -13.44
CA ALA A 337 0.23 -11.76 -12.68
C ALA A 337 -0.51 -12.16 -11.40
N ARG A 338 0.19 -12.91 -10.53
CA ARG A 338 -0.35 -13.29 -9.21
C ARG A 338 -0.51 -12.05 -8.33
N GLY A 339 -1.44 -12.09 -7.39
CA GLY A 339 -1.41 -11.16 -6.28
C GLY A 339 -0.16 -11.35 -5.42
N SER A 340 0.14 -10.38 -4.57
CA SER A 340 1.25 -10.42 -3.63
C SER A 340 0.90 -9.68 -2.35
N PHE A 341 1.63 -10.02 -1.28
CA PHE A 341 1.62 -9.27 -0.04
C PHE A 341 3.06 -8.93 0.38
N SER A 342 3.26 -7.79 1.03
CA SER A 342 4.54 -7.40 1.63
C SER A 342 4.71 -7.99 3.03
N GLU A 343 5.87 -7.75 3.64
CA GLU A 343 5.96 -7.77 5.10
C GLU A 343 4.96 -6.77 5.69
N SER A 344 4.39 -7.09 6.84
CA SER A 344 3.53 -6.17 7.57
C SER A 344 4.35 -4.99 8.09
N VAL A 345 3.74 -3.81 8.11
CA VAL A 345 4.35 -2.61 8.66
C VAL A 345 4.71 -2.88 10.13
N PRO A 346 5.97 -2.65 10.55
CA PRO A 346 6.43 -3.08 11.86
C PRO A 346 5.80 -2.27 13.01
N ASP A 347 5.67 -2.89 14.18
CA ASP A 347 5.13 -2.28 15.41
C ASP A 347 5.85 -0.98 15.76
N GLY A 348 5.15 0.07 16.20
CA GLY A 348 5.75 1.39 16.50
C GLY A 348 5.74 2.35 15.31
N ASN A 349 5.48 1.86 14.09
CA ASN A 349 5.07 2.71 12.98
C ASN A 349 3.59 3.13 13.12
N PRO A 350 3.17 4.34 12.71
CA PRO A 350 1.76 4.75 12.74
C PRO A 350 0.80 3.83 11.99
N LEU A 351 1.31 3.09 11.00
CA LEU A 351 0.54 2.15 10.18
C LEU A 351 0.83 0.68 10.53
N ALA A 352 1.39 0.41 11.71
CA ALA A 352 1.77 -0.92 12.17
C ALA A 352 0.70 -1.98 11.92
N ARG A 353 1.16 -3.21 11.64
CA ARG A 353 0.39 -4.43 11.36
C ARG A 353 -0.38 -4.45 10.03
N ARG A 354 -0.37 -3.37 9.28
CA ARG A 354 -0.95 -3.36 7.93
C ARG A 354 -0.05 -4.07 6.94
N THR A 355 -0.65 -4.69 5.94
CA THR A 355 0.05 -5.45 4.90
C THR A 355 -0.24 -4.81 3.55
N VAL A 356 0.80 -4.50 2.79
CA VAL A 356 0.66 -3.95 1.43
C VAL A 356 0.40 -5.09 0.47
N LEU A 357 -0.71 -4.99 -0.26
CA LEU A 357 -1.04 -5.86 -1.38
C LEU A 357 -0.50 -5.29 -2.69
N GLY A 358 -0.35 -6.18 -3.67
CA GLY A 358 0.16 -5.84 -4.99
C GLY A 358 -0.02 -6.98 -5.98
N ASN A 359 0.61 -6.84 -7.14
CA ASN A 359 0.89 -7.95 -8.05
C ASN A 359 2.37 -8.30 -8.06
N TYR A 360 2.65 -9.58 -8.26
CA TYR A 360 3.97 -10.12 -8.55
C TYR A 360 3.99 -10.75 -9.94
N VAL A 361 4.62 -10.07 -10.89
CA VAL A 361 4.38 -10.26 -12.32
C VAL A 361 5.60 -10.78 -13.05
N TYR A 362 5.45 -11.90 -13.74
CA TYR A 362 6.41 -12.38 -14.73
C TYR A 362 5.91 -11.98 -16.12
N HIS A 363 6.67 -11.14 -16.83
CA HIS A 363 6.34 -10.61 -18.16
C HIS A 363 7.59 -10.58 -19.06
N ALA A 364 7.42 -10.40 -20.37
CA ALA A 364 8.49 -10.56 -21.35
C ALA A 364 9.62 -9.50 -21.22
N ASP A 365 9.31 -8.35 -20.63
CA ASP A 365 10.25 -7.24 -20.42
C ASP A 365 10.97 -7.28 -19.07
N MET A 366 10.67 -8.26 -18.20
CA MET A 366 11.33 -8.36 -16.90
C MET A 366 12.84 -8.50 -17.07
N GLU A 367 13.65 -7.76 -16.31
CA GLU A 367 15.12 -7.85 -16.38
C GLU A 367 15.67 -8.96 -15.49
N GLY A 368 15.06 -9.12 -14.31
CA GLY A 368 15.46 -10.08 -13.28
C GLY A 368 15.03 -11.52 -13.58
N THR A 369 15.38 -12.42 -12.67
CA THR A 369 14.99 -13.85 -12.74
C THR A 369 13.60 -14.10 -12.14
N TYR A 370 13.21 -13.26 -11.19
CA TYR A 370 11.92 -13.35 -10.50
C TYR A 370 11.02 -12.18 -10.88
N GLY A 371 9.72 -12.31 -10.62
CA GLY A 371 8.71 -11.34 -11.05
C GLY A 371 8.91 -9.94 -10.47
N ASP A 372 8.40 -8.95 -11.19
CA ASP A 372 8.40 -7.54 -10.81
C ASP A 372 7.18 -7.24 -9.91
N GLY A 373 7.38 -6.37 -8.92
CA GLY A 373 6.35 -6.00 -7.95
C GLY A 373 5.62 -4.71 -8.34
N TYR A 374 4.29 -4.76 -8.35
CA TYR A 374 3.42 -3.59 -8.54
C TYR A 374 2.47 -3.45 -7.35
N PRO A 375 2.81 -2.63 -6.33
CA PRO A 375 1.98 -2.51 -5.14
C PRO A 375 0.73 -1.67 -5.44
N TRP A 376 -0.40 -2.01 -4.80
CA TRP A 376 -1.71 -1.37 -5.00
C TRP A 376 -1.90 -0.11 -4.15
N ILE A 377 -0.82 0.64 -3.96
CA ILE A 377 -0.79 1.85 -3.13
C ILE A 377 -0.41 3.08 -3.96
N GLU A 378 -0.58 3.02 -5.29
CA GLU A 378 -0.19 4.12 -6.16
C GLU A 378 -0.89 5.41 -5.75
N SER A 379 -0.08 6.38 -5.32
CA SER A 379 -0.40 7.75 -4.96
C SER A 379 -1.51 8.05 -3.94
N TRP A 380 -2.59 7.29 -3.76
CA TRP A 380 -3.70 7.61 -2.81
C TRP A 380 -3.79 6.69 -1.59
N GLY A 381 -2.86 5.74 -1.42
CA GLY A 381 -2.82 4.82 -0.26
C GLY A 381 -2.86 5.49 1.12
N ALA A 382 -2.55 6.79 1.20
CA ALA A 382 -2.63 7.61 2.40
C ALA A 382 -4.08 7.87 2.88
N GLU A 383 -5.06 7.99 1.99
CA GLU A 383 -6.43 8.34 2.38
C GLU A 383 -7.27 7.10 2.79
N GLY A 384 -6.60 6.00 3.15
CA GLY A 384 -7.27 4.75 3.52
C GLY A 384 -7.89 4.00 2.35
N ARG A 385 -7.46 4.31 1.13
CA ARG A 385 -7.98 3.73 -0.12
C ARG A 385 -6.80 3.13 -0.88
N GLY A 386 -6.82 1.82 -1.12
CA GLY A 386 -5.73 1.08 -1.76
C GLY A 386 -5.39 -0.22 -1.02
N GLY A 387 -4.35 -0.92 -1.48
CA GLY A 387 -3.97 -2.25 -1.00
C GLY A 387 -3.27 -2.28 0.36
N LEU A 388 -3.31 -1.23 1.17
CA LEU A 388 -2.77 -1.27 2.53
C LEU A 388 -3.85 -1.80 3.48
N LEU A 389 -3.92 -3.11 3.65
CA LEU A 389 -4.97 -3.77 4.43
C LEU A 389 -4.56 -4.03 5.86
N GLU A 390 -5.50 -3.86 6.77
CA GLU A 390 -5.36 -4.23 8.17
C GLU A 390 -6.00 -5.60 8.46
N PRO A 391 -5.46 -6.37 9.43
CA PRO A 391 -6.19 -7.45 10.06
C PRO A 391 -7.53 -6.96 10.57
N GLY A 392 -8.58 -7.78 10.43
CA GLY A 392 -9.87 -7.41 10.99
C GLY A 392 -10.94 -6.98 9.98
N ARG A 393 -10.58 -6.71 8.72
CA ARG A 393 -11.44 -6.02 7.76
C ARG A 393 -11.60 -6.81 6.47
N TRP A 394 -12.82 -6.89 5.96
CA TRP A 394 -13.10 -7.34 4.59
C TRP A 394 -12.73 -6.26 3.57
N ALA A 395 -12.07 -6.66 2.49
CA ALA A 395 -11.78 -5.84 1.34
C ALA A 395 -12.21 -6.55 0.05
N CYS A 396 -12.88 -5.82 -0.85
CA CYS A 396 -13.16 -6.30 -2.20
C CYS A 396 -11.90 -6.09 -3.05
N LEU A 397 -11.25 -7.18 -3.47
CA LEU A 397 -10.06 -7.13 -4.32
C LEU A 397 -10.42 -7.58 -5.72
N GLU A 398 -10.01 -6.81 -6.73
CA GLU A 398 -10.24 -7.18 -8.13
C GLU A 398 -9.01 -6.93 -8.98
N MET A 399 -8.69 -7.89 -9.85
CA MET A 399 -7.64 -7.80 -10.85
C MET A 399 -8.23 -7.94 -12.25
N HIS A 400 -7.69 -7.16 -13.18
CA HIS A 400 -7.98 -7.26 -14.60
C HIS A 400 -6.70 -7.48 -15.36
N VAL A 401 -6.69 -8.48 -16.23
CA VAL A 401 -5.63 -8.68 -17.21
C VAL A 401 -6.24 -8.70 -18.60
N ARG A 402 -5.67 -7.90 -19.50
CA ARG A 402 -5.84 -8.02 -20.95
C ARG A 402 -4.48 -8.25 -21.56
N LEU A 403 -4.32 -9.37 -22.26
CA LEU A 403 -3.07 -9.69 -22.93
C LEU A 403 -2.77 -8.70 -24.04
N ASN A 404 -1.48 -8.47 -24.24
CA ASN A 404 -1.00 -7.66 -25.35
C ASN A 404 -1.18 -8.37 -26.70
N THR A 405 -1.23 -7.56 -27.75
CA THR A 405 -0.96 -8.01 -29.11
C THR A 405 0.46 -8.61 -29.13
N PRO A 406 0.67 -9.84 -29.65
CA PRO A 406 1.98 -10.49 -29.61
C PRO A 406 3.12 -9.58 -30.10
N GLY A 407 4.12 -9.35 -29.24
CA GLY A 407 5.28 -8.49 -29.54
C GLY A 407 5.13 -7.01 -29.19
N GLU A 408 3.92 -6.54 -28.88
CA GLU A 408 3.63 -5.13 -28.58
C GLU A 408 3.47 -4.87 -27.07
N ASN A 409 3.73 -3.64 -26.65
CA ASN A 409 3.54 -3.15 -25.28
C ASN A 409 2.16 -2.48 -25.13
N ASP A 410 1.09 -3.23 -25.35
CA ASP A 410 -0.31 -2.72 -25.28
C ASP A 410 -1.21 -3.55 -24.34
N GLY A 411 -0.63 -4.44 -23.54
CA GLY A 411 -1.33 -5.23 -22.54
C GLY A 411 -1.70 -4.40 -21.31
N VAL A 412 -2.76 -4.83 -20.61
CA VAL A 412 -3.30 -4.12 -19.46
C VAL A 412 -3.23 -5.00 -18.22
N LEU A 413 -2.76 -4.42 -17.12
CA LEU A 413 -2.92 -4.94 -15.78
C LEU A 413 -3.50 -3.84 -14.91
N ARG A 414 -4.65 -4.11 -14.28
CA ARG A 414 -5.26 -3.20 -13.30
C ARG A 414 -5.64 -3.95 -12.05
N ALA A 415 -5.67 -3.22 -10.95
CA ALA A 415 -6.20 -3.71 -9.69
C ALA A 415 -7.06 -2.66 -9.00
N TRP A 416 -8.14 -3.10 -8.35
CA TRP A 416 -9.04 -2.30 -7.55
C TRP A 416 -9.11 -2.83 -6.12
N VAL A 417 -9.29 -1.91 -5.19
CA VAL A 417 -9.60 -2.21 -3.79
C VAL A 417 -10.86 -1.45 -3.43
N ASP A 418 -11.90 -2.15 -3.00
CA ASP A 418 -13.20 -1.56 -2.65
C ASP A 418 -13.77 -0.68 -3.77
N GLY A 419 -13.61 -1.13 -5.02
CA GLY A 419 -14.03 -0.41 -6.23
C GLY A 419 -13.13 0.75 -6.64
N VAL A 420 -12.11 1.09 -5.86
CA VAL A 420 -11.16 2.17 -6.17
C VAL A 420 -10.00 1.61 -7.00
N LEU A 421 -9.83 2.08 -8.23
CA LEU A 421 -8.66 1.75 -9.05
C LEU A 421 -7.41 2.11 -8.24
N SER A 422 -6.53 1.13 -8.00
CA SER A 422 -5.42 1.19 -7.04
C SER A 422 -4.04 0.96 -7.69
N MET A 423 -4.01 0.38 -8.89
CA MET A 423 -2.83 0.25 -9.73
C MET A 423 -3.26 0.07 -11.18
N GLU A 424 -2.54 0.71 -12.11
CA GLU A 424 -2.76 0.56 -13.55
C GLU A 424 -1.43 0.48 -14.32
N ARG A 425 -1.33 -0.50 -15.22
CA ARG A 425 -0.32 -0.59 -16.28
C ARG A 425 -1.05 -0.83 -17.59
N THR A 426 -0.71 -0.07 -18.63
CA THR A 426 -1.33 -0.16 -19.96
C THR A 426 -0.30 -0.44 -21.07
N ASP A 427 0.93 -0.73 -20.67
CA ASP A 427 2.11 -0.94 -21.49
C ASP A 427 2.76 -2.32 -21.25
N MET A 428 1.98 -3.28 -20.73
CA MET A 428 2.48 -4.61 -20.38
C MET A 428 2.72 -5.44 -21.64
N ARG A 429 3.89 -6.09 -21.74
CA ARG A 429 4.16 -7.14 -22.73
C ARG A 429 4.26 -8.51 -22.03
N PHE A 430 3.14 -9.22 -21.97
CA PHE A 430 3.06 -10.57 -21.38
C PHE A 430 3.60 -11.65 -22.33
N ARG A 431 3.43 -11.46 -23.64
CA ARG A 431 3.72 -12.48 -24.67
C ARG A 431 4.18 -11.92 -26.01
N ASP A 432 4.83 -12.78 -26.77
CA ASP A 432 5.29 -12.59 -28.15
C ASP A 432 4.65 -13.59 -29.14
N VAL A 433 3.85 -14.53 -28.63
CA VAL A 433 3.18 -15.56 -29.41
C VAL A 433 1.70 -15.63 -29.05
N ASP A 434 0.87 -16.01 -30.01
CA ASP A 434 -0.58 -16.19 -29.84
C ASP A 434 -0.95 -17.45 -29.04
N SER A 435 -0.03 -18.42 -28.96
CA SER A 435 -0.23 -19.66 -28.19
C SER A 435 -0.20 -19.49 -26.67
N LEU A 436 0.16 -18.31 -26.16
CA LEU A 436 0.04 -17.98 -24.73
C LEU A 436 -1.21 -17.15 -24.50
N ARG A 437 -2.19 -17.71 -23.80
CA ARG A 437 -3.44 -17.04 -23.39
C ARG A 437 -3.48 -16.93 -21.86
N ILE A 438 -4.66 -16.66 -21.30
CA ILE A 438 -4.95 -16.79 -19.87
C ILE A 438 -5.33 -18.24 -19.63
N GLU A 439 -4.38 -19.01 -19.08
CA GLU A 439 -4.55 -20.43 -18.78
C GLU A 439 -5.48 -20.62 -17.58
N ARG A 440 -5.27 -19.83 -16.51
CA ARG A 440 -5.97 -20.06 -15.24
C ARG A 440 -6.09 -18.86 -14.32
N ILE A 441 -7.11 -18.96 -13.44
CA ILE A 441 -7.08 -18.30 -12.13
C ILE A 441 -6.30 -19.19 -11.18
N TRP A 442 -5.33 -18.60 -10.49
CA TRP A 442 -4.45 -19.28 -9.55
C TRP A 442 -4.70 -18.73 -8.15
N MET A 443 -5.51 -19.44 -7.37
CA MET A 443 -5.74 -19.15 -5.95
C MET A 443 -4.50 -19.58 -5.16
N ASN A 444 -3.54 -18.67 -5.04
CA ASN A 444 -2.24 -18.95 -4.41
C ASN A 444 -1.99 -18.06 -3.19
N ILE A 445 -2.05 -18.65 -1.99
CA ILE A 445 -1.47 -18.04 -0.79
C ILE A 445 -0.18 -18.77 -0.47
N TYR A 446 0.94 -18.06 -0.62
CA TYR A 446 2.29 -18.61 -0.46
C TYR A 446 3.17 -17.61 0.29
N HIS A 447 3.71 -18.01 1.44
CA HIS A 447 4.71 -17.24 2.18
C HIS A 447 6.04 -17.23 1.44
N GLY A 448 6.54 -16.05 1.11
CA GLY A 448 7.43 -15.89 -0.03
C GLY A 448 8.86 -16.40 0.12
N GLY A 449 9.55 -16.34 -1.01
CA GLY A 449 10.91 -16.84 -1.19
C GLY A 449 11.05 -18.30 -0.78
N THR A 450 12.10 -18.52 -0.01
CA THR A 450 12.48 -19.80 0.60
C THR A 450 12.33 -19.78 2.12
N ALA A 451 11.81 -18.68 2.69
CA ALA A 451 11.61 -18.55 4.12
C ALA A 451 10.19 -19.00 4.47
N PRO A 452 10.02 -20.03 5.32
CA PRO A 452 8.68 -20.45 5.73
C PRO A 452 8.02 -19.43 6.67
N SER A 453 6.70 -19.57 6.86
CA SER A 453 5.97 -18.77 7.83
C SER A 453 6.57 -18.94 9.23
N PRO A 454 6.81 -17.84 9.97
CA PRO A 454 7.35 -17.92 11.33
C PRO A 454 6.36 -18.42 12.39
N TYR A 455 5.07 -18.45 12.07
CA TYR A 455 3.96 -18.86 12.96
C TYR A 455 2.70 -19.13 12.13
N ASP A 456 1.68 -19.73 12.74
CA ASP A 456 0.36 -19.90 12.14
C ASP A 456 -0.30 -18.54 11.88
N GLN A 457 -0.91 -18.38 10.71
CA GLN A 457 -1.61 -17.16 10.31
C GLN A 457 -2.82 -17.50 9.44
N HIS A 458 -3.92 -16.76 9.61
CA HIS A 458 -5.15 -17.03 8.88
C HIS A 458 -5.56 -15.90 7.93
N ALA A 459 -6.16 -16.30 6.83
CA ALA A 459 -6.88 -15.41 5.92
C ALA A 459 -8.22 -16.04 5.54
N PHE A 460 -9.21 -15.21 5.27
CA PHE A 460 -10.55 -15.61 4.87
C PHE A 460 -10.82 -15.09 3.48
N ILE A 461 -11.36 -15.96 2.62
CA ILE A 461 -11.74 -15.65 1.25
C ILE A 461 -13.22 -15.97 1.09
N ASP A 462 -13.92 -15.08 0.38
CA ASP A 462 -15.33 -15.23 0.10
C ASP A 462 -15.70 -14.55 -1.23
N HIS A 463 -16.87 -14.88 -1.77
CA HIS A 463 -17.51 -14.25 -2.93
C HIS A 463 -16.53 -14.08 -4.10
N VAL A 464 -15.94 -15.20 -4.53
CA VAL A 464 -15.04 -15.24 -5.68
C VAL A 464 -15.85 -15.15 -6.96
N VAL A 465 -15.50 -14.23 -7.86
CA VAL A 465 -16.11 -14.10 -9.19
C VAL A 465 -15.05 -13.95 -10.26
N VAL A 466 -15.25 -14.67 -11.37
CA VAL A 466 -14.46 -14.55 -12.60
C VAL A 466 -15.40 -14.14 -13.71
N ALA A 467 -15.10 -13.03 -14.41
CA ALA A 467 -16.00 -12.48 -15.41
C ALA A 467 -15.27 -11.84 -16.60
N ARG A 468 -16.00 -11.69 -17.71
CA ARG A 468 -15.53 -11.00 -18.94
C ARG A 468 -15.66 -9.47 -18.87
N SER A 469 -16.32 -8.95 -17.84
CA SER A 469 -16.55 -7.52 -17.60
C SER A 469 -16.18 -7.17 -16.15
N TYR A 470 -15.91 -5.88 -15.89
CA TYR A 470 -15.61 -5.39 -14.54
C TYR A 470 -16.71 -5.78 -13.54
N ILE A 471 -16.29 -6.41 -12.44
CA ILE A 471 -17.19 -7.02 -11.45
C ILE A 471 -17.61 -5.98 -10.42
N GLY A 472 -16.63 -5.29 -9.83
CA GLY A 472 -16.81 -4.31 -8.77
C GLY A 472 -17.29 -4.92 -7.44
N PRO A 473 -17.39 -4.10 -6.40
CA PRO A 473 -18.01 -4.51 -5.14
C PRO A 473 -19.49 -4.86 -5.33
N MET A 474 -19.95 -5.89 -4.63
CA MET A 474 -21.36 -6.30 -4.57
C MET A 474 -22.24 -5.22 -3.91
N ASP A 475 -23.52 -5.19 -4.28
CA ASP A 475 -24.48 -4.34 -3.58
C ASP A 475 -24.65 -4.83 -2.13
N GLY A 476 -24.82 -3.89 -1.20
CA GLY A 476 -24.83 -4.16 0.24
C GLY A 476 -23.44 -4.23 0.90
N PHE A 477 -22.34 -4.31 0.14
CA PHE A 477 -21.00 -4.19 0.72
C PHE A 477 -20.67 -2.73 1.05
N ALA A 478 -20.55 -2.44 2.34
CA ALA A 478 -20.01 -1.18 2.84
C ALA A 478 -18.58 -1.44 3.35
N PRO A 479 -17.53 -0.95 2.64
CA PRO A 479 -16.17 -1.07 3.13
C PRO A 479 -16.06 -0.39 4.50
N GLU A 480 -15.55 -1.09 5.51
CA GLU A 480 -15.27 -0.46 6.80
C GLU A 480 -14.25 0.67 6.60
N PRO A 481 -14.38 1.81 7.30
CA PRO A 481 -13.30 2.79 7.32
C PRO A 481 -12.07 2.14 7.96
N PRO A 482 -10.85 2.36 7.45
CA PRO A 482 -9.69 1.73 8.06
C PRO A 482 -9.47 2.26 9.47
N ARG A 483 -9.04 1.39 10.39
CA ARG A 483 -8.92 1.69 11.82
C ARG A 483 -7.82 2.72 12.10
N ASP A 484 -7.99 3.49 13.16
CA ASP A 484 -6.99 4.49 13.58
C ASP A 484 -5.79 3.81 14.25
N GLY A 485 -4.59 4.35 13.99
CA GLY A 485 -3.36 3.93 14.67
C GLY A 485 -2.86 2.53 14.29
N GLY A 486 -1.79 2.09 14.96
CA GLY A 486 -1.30 0.71 14.84
C GLY A 486 -2.35 -0.26 15.37
N VAL A 487 -2.65 -1.32 14.63
CA VAL A 487 -3.61 -2.34 15.08
C VAL A 487 -2.96 -3.12 16.23
N PRO A 488 -3.50 -3.09 17.45
CA PRO A 488 -2.94 -3.87 18.56
C PRO A 488 -3.02 -5.36 18.22
N MET A 489 -2.08 -6.17 18.71
CA MET A 489 -2.36 -7.61 18.82
C MET A 489 -3.64 -7.74 19.65
N GLY A 490 -4.70 -8.29 19.07
CA GLY A 490 -5.74 -8.89 19.89
C GLY A 490 -5.06 -9.88 20.82
N ASP A 491 -5.57 -10.04 22.04
CA ASP A 491 -5.19 -11.17 22.88
C ASP A 491 -5.49 -12.42 22.05
N ALA A 492 -4.48 -12.93 21.34
CA ALA A 492 -4.53 -14.20 20.68
C ALA A 492 -4.73 -15.19 21.82
N GLY A 493 -5.99 -15.51 22.11
CA GLY A 493 -6.34 -16.60 22.98
C GLY A 493 -5.59 -17.78 22.43
N GLY A 494 -4.52 -18.18 23.14
CA GLY A 494 -3.75 -19.35 22.77
C GLY A 494 -4.72 -20.51 22.54
N PRO A 495 -4.43 -21.40 21.57
CA PRO A 495 -5.36 -22.44 21.17
C PRO A 495 -5.87 -23.20 22.40
N PRO A 496 -7.15 -23.58 22.45
CA PRO A 496 -7.68 -24.35 23.57
C PRO A 496 -6.86 -25.63 23.69
N VAL A 497 -6.13 -25.74 24.80
CA VAL A 497 -5.34 -26.92 25.11
C VAL A 497 -6.33 -28.04 25.47
N GLY A 498 -6.52 -29.01 24.58
CA GLY A 498 -6.99 -30.34 24.96
C GLY A 498 -7.93 -31.03 23.98
N GLY A 499 -7.44 -32.11 23.39
CA GLY A 499 -8.26 -33.17 22.82
C GLY A 499 -7.50 -34.03 21.83
N ASP A 500 -6.83 -35.08 22.32
CA ASP A 500 -6.19 -36.11 21.50
C ASP A 500 -7.14 -36.62 20.40
N ALA A 501 -6.85 -36.28 19.14
CA ALA A 501 -7.45 -36.92 17.97
C ALA A 501 -6.34 -37.40 17.05
N ALA A 502 -6.33 -38.71 16.84
CA ALA A 502 -5.28 -39.46 16.16
C ALA A 502 -5.07 -39.00 14.71
N ALA A 503 -3.81 -38.77 14.36
CA ALA A 503 -3.34 -38.63 13.00
C ALA A 503 -3.64 -39.91 12.18
N PRO A 504 -4.19 -39.81 10.95
CA PRO A 504 -4.10 -40.89 9.99
C PRO A 504 -2.75 -40.84 9.28
N SER A 505 -2.00 -41.93 9.42
CA SER A 505 -0.84 -42.29 8.61
C SER A 505 -1.22 -42.55 7.15
N GLY A 506 -0.39 -42.12 6.18
CA GLY A 506 -0.49 -42.63 4.81
C GLY A 506 0.37 -41.90 3.78
N ASP A 507 1.49 -42.54 3.44
CA ASP A 507 2.47 -42.26 2.38
C ASP A 507 1.97 -41.64 1.06
N GLY A 508 2.86 -40.83 0.45
CA GLY A 508 2.75 -40.41 -0.95
C GLY A 508 3.88 -39.51 -1.42
N GLY A 509 5.14 -39.97 -1.33
CA GLY A 509 6.30 -39.21 -1.78
C GLY A 509 6.38 -39.05 -3.31
N ALA A 510 6.81 -37.87 -3.75
CA ALA A 510 7.48 -37.69 -5.03
C ALA A 510 8.60 -36.65 -4.88
N ALA A 511 9.80 -37.07 -5.30
CA ALA A 511 11.08 -36.48 -4.99
C ALA A 511 11.38 -35.17 -5.74
N LEU A 512 11.97 -34.22 -5.02
CA LEU A 512 12.79 -33.15 -5.58
C LEU A 512 14.24 -33.62 -5.63
N PRO A 513 15.02 -33.35 -6.70
CA PRO A 513 16.46 -33.47 -6.62
C PRO A 513 17.07 -32.19 -6.05
N ASP A 514 17.79 -32.38 -4.94
CA ASP A 514 18.75 -31.46 -4.35
C ASP A 514 19.91 -31.12 -5.29
N GLY A 515 20.50 -29.95 -5.09
CA GLY A 515 21.81 -29.59 -5.63
C GLY A 515 22.13 -28.11 -5.56
N GLY A 516 22.37 -27.60 -4.34
CA GLY A 516 22.70 -26.21 -4.08
C GLY A 516 24.13 -25.78 -4.43
N SER A 517 24.35 -24.47 -4.36
CA SER A 517 25.53 -23.86 -3.74
C SER A 517 25.18 -22.40 -3.42
N GLY A 518 25.53 -21.98 -2.20
CA GLY A 518 25.08 -20.74 -1.62
C GLY A 518 25.79 -19.50 -2.15
N GLU A 519 25.04 -18.41 -2.20
CA GLU A 519 25.52 -17.05 -1.98
C GLU A 519 24.42 -16.29 -1.24
N THR A 520 24.83 -15.60 -0.17
CA THR A 520 23.99 -14.77 0.68
C THR A 520 23.28 -13.70 -0.16
N ALA A 521 21.95 -13.78 -0.29
CA ALA A 521 21.15 -12.78 -0.97
C ALA A 521 21.02 -11.54 -0.08
N ALA A 522 21.81 -10.52 -0.42
CA ALA A 522 21.64 -9.16 0.07
C ALA A 522 20.29 -8.58 -0.39
N GLY A 523 19.70 -7.75 0.47
CA GLY A 523 18.37 -7.16 0.33
C GLY A 523 18.06 -6.62 -1.06
N CYS A 524 16.84 -6.90 -1.51
CA CYS A 524 16.31 -6.47 -2.81
C CYS A 524 16.10 -4.95 -2.80
N GLY A 525 17.14 -4.20 -3.17
CA GLY A 525 17.06 -2.76 -3.37
C GLY A 525 16.27 -2.44 -4.65
N CYS A 526 15.11 -1.82 -4.50
CA CYS A 526 14.38 -1.18 -5.59
C CYS A 526 15.29 -0.17 -6.31
N ARG A 527 15.68 -0.43 -7.56
CA ARG A 527 16.24 0.58 -8.47
C ARG A 527 15.19 0.98 -9.48
N THR A 528 14.74 2.22 -9.42
CA THR A 528 13.89 2.86 -10.43
C THR A 528 14.75 3.45 -11.55
N VAL A 529 14.44 3.12 -12.80
CA VAL A 529 15.03 3.73 -14.00
C VAL A 529 14.37 5.09 -14.25
N GLY A 530 15.17 6.16 -14.19
CA GLY A 530 14.77 7.50 -14.59
C GLY A 530 15.02 7.72 -16.08
N GLY A 531 13.95 7.85 -16.87
CA GLY A 531 14.02 8.28 -18.27
C GLY A 531 13.84 9.79 -18.38
N SER A 532 14.93 10.55 -18.46
CA SER A 532 14.92 11.96 -18.85
C SER A 532 15.49 12.12 -20.26
N ARG A 533 14.72 12.73 -21.17
CA ARG A 533 15.26 13.46 -22.32
C ARG A 533 14.42 14.71 -22.56
N SER A 534 14.87 15.83 -22.02
CA SER A 534 14.43 17.14 -22.46
C SER A 534 15.17 17.54 -23.73
N ALA A 535 14.42 18.16 -24.64
CA ALA A 535 14.92 18.82 -25.82
C ALA A 535 15.55 20.16 -25.43
N SER A 536 16.75 20.43 -25.94
CA SER A 536 17.42 21.72 -25.80
C SER A 536 17.71 22.28 -27.18
N ALA A 537 16.94 23.29 -27.57
CA ALA A 537 17.28 24.23 -28.64
C ALA A 537 18.15 25.34 -28.04
N GLY A 538 19.31 25.61 -28.66
CA GLY A 538 20.22 26.67 -28.24
C GLY A 538 21.19 27.01 -29.37
N PHE A 539 21.05 28.22 -29.89
CA PHE A 539 21.63 28.75 -31.12
C PHE A 539 23.04 29.34 -30.92
N LEU A 540 23.77 29.42 -32.05
CA LEU A 540 24.71 30.48 -32.51
C LEU A 540 26.24 30.39 -32.30
N LEU A 541 26.92 30.71 -33.42
CA LEU A 541 28.32 31.09 -33.70
C LEU A 541 29.33 29.94 -33.93
N GLY A 542 30.04 29.81 -35.06
CA GLY A 542 30.09 30.60 -36.28
C GLY A 542 31.19 30.12 -37.25
N LEU A 543 31.11 30.64 -38.48
CA LEU A 543 32.14 30.78 -39.54
C LEU A 543 32.58 29.60 -40.44
N LEU A 544 32.31 29.82 -41.75
CA LEU A 544 33.11 29.57 -42.97
C LEU A 544 33.48 28.10 -43.34
N ALA A 545 33.47 27.63 -44.59
CA ALA A 545 33.12 28.13 -45.92
C ALA A 545 33.24 26.95 -46.93
N LEU A 546 32.75 27.15 -48.17
CA LEU A 546 32.98 26.34 -49.39
C LEU A 546 32.30 24.94 -49.40
N LEU A 547 31.72 24.39 -50.49
CA LEU A 547 31.74 24.62 -51.93
C LEU A 547 30.56 23.80 -52.54
N VAL A 548 29.78 24.44 -53.42
CA VAL A 548 29.38 23.97 -54.78
C VAL A 548 28.70 22.61 -54.99
N ARG A 549 27.46 22.69 -55.55
CA ARG A 549 26.79 21.83 -56.57
C ARG A 549 26.68 20.32 -56.24
N ARG A 550 25.54 19.65 -56.44
CA ARG A 550 24.69 19.62 -57.63
C ARG A 550 23.48 18.72 -57.35
N ARG A 551 22.32 19.10 -57.88
CA ARG A 551 21.13 18.31 -58.21
C ARG A 551 21.28 16.77 -58.12
N ARG A 552 20.45 16.11 -57.34
CA ARG A 552 19.15 15.56 -57.76
C ARG A 552 18.29 15.26 -56.55
#